data_AF-A0A257JDL1-F1
#
_entry.id   AF-A0A257JDL1-F1
#
_cell.length_a   1.000
_cell.length_b   1.000
_cell.length_c   1.000
_cell.angle_alpha   90.00
_cell.angle_beta   90.00
_cell.angle_gamma   90.00
#
_symmetry.space_group_name_H-M   'P 1'
#
loop_
_entity.id
_entity.type
_entity.pdbx_description
1 polymer ?
#
loop_
_entity_poly.entity_id
_entity_poly.type
_entity_poly.pdbx_seq_one_letter_code
_entity_poly.pdbx_strand_id
1 'polypeptide(L)'
;MANANLLAILVAAATGFLIGGLWYGPLFGKAWMAEHGLTDVQLRSSNMLKIYGLTFAFSVRSAAFLGHLLAFFDTSARATLMISVGIAVGYIIPA
;
A
#
# COMPACT_ATOMS: atom_id res chain seq x y z
N MET A 1 -11.08 4.14 22.89
CA MET A 1 -10.51 3.50 21.69
C MET A 1 -11.49 3.75 20.56
N ALA A 2 -11.17 4.59 19.58
CA ALA A 2 -12.02 4.73 18.40
C ALA A 2 -12.31 3.31 17.89
N ASN A 3 -13.59 2.96 17.73
CA ASN A 3 -13.99 1.66 17.20
C ASN A 3 -13.24 1.46 15.89
N ALA A 4 -12.16 0.68 15.92
CA ALA A 4 -11.33 0.40 14.76
C ALA A 4 -12.23 -0.41 13.84
N ASN A 5 -12.90 0.29 12.92
CA ASN A 5 -13.83 -0.34 12.01
C ASN A 5 -12.99 -1.24 11.11
N LEU A 6 -12.99 -2.53 11.43
CA LEU A 6 -12.20 -3.52 10.71
C LEU A 6 -12.52 -3.48 9.22
N LEU A 7 -13.78 -3.22 8.86
CA LEU A 7 -14.19 -3.02 7.48
C LEU A 7 -13.47 -1.82 6.85
N ALA A 8 -13.38 -0.68 7.54
CA ALA A 8 -12.69 0.51 7.04
C ALA A 8 -11.18 0.25 6.84
N ILE A 9 -10.55 -0.49 7.75
CA ILE A 9 -9.13 -0.88 7.62
C ILE A 9 -8.95 -1.78 6.41
N LEU A 10 -9.80 -2.80 6.24
CA LEU A 10 -9.73 -3.72 5.10
C LEU A 10 -9.98 -3.00 3.77
N VAL A 11 -10.94 -2.08 3.72
CA VAL A 11 -11.22 -1.26 2.52
C VAL A 11 -10.05 -0.34 2.20
N ALA A 12 -9.45 0.32 3.19
CA ALA A 12 -8.27 1.16 3.01
C ALA A 12 -7.07 0.33 2.50
N ALA A 13 -6.83 -0.83 3.10
CA ALA A 13 -5.78 -1.74 2.69
C ALA A 13 -5.99 -2.28 1.27
N ALA A 14 -7.21 -2.68 0.92
CA ALA A 14 -7.55 -3.13 -0.42
C ALA A 14 -7.36 -2.02 -1.46
N THR A 15 -7.78 -0.79 -1.14
CA THR A 15 -7.59 0.37 -2.02
C THR A 15 -6.11 0.65 -2.26
N GLY A 16 -5.30 0.68 -1.21
CA GLY A 16 -3.84 0.87 -1.33
C GLY A 16 -3.17 -0.27 -2.10
N PHE A 17 -3.59 -1.52 -1.85
CA PHE A 17 -3.08 -2.70 -2.55
C PHE A 17 -3.39 -2.66 -4.05
N LEU A 18 -4.61 -2.29 -4.44
CA LEU A 18 -5.01 -2.17 -5.85
C LEU A 18 -4.24 -1.05 -6.55
N ILE A 19 -4.06 0.10 -5.89
CA ILE A 19 -3.23 1.20 -6.42
C ILE A 19 -1.79 0.74 -6.60
N GLY A 20 -1.22 0.02 -5.63
CA GLY A 20 0.10 -0.60 -5.76
C GLY A 20 0.17 -1.59 -6.93
N GLY A 21 -0.85 -2.41 -7.11
CA GLY A 21 -0.96 -3.33 -8.25
C GLY A 21 -1.03 -2.60 -9.60
N LEU A 22 -1.70 -1.45 -9.66
CA LEU A 22 -1.73 -0.60 -10.85
C LEU A 22 -0.36 0.03 -11.13
N TRP A 23 0.35 0.45 -10.07
CA TRP A 23 1.68 1.05 -10.14
C TRP A 23 2.74 0.06 -10.63
N TYR A 24 2.93 -1.04 -9.90
CA TYR A 24 3.93 -2.07 -10.21
C TYR A 24 3.48 -3.04 -11.33
N GLY A 25 2.26 -2.89 -11.84
CA GLY A 25 1.73 -3.65 -12.97
C GLY A 25 1.80 -2.84 -14.27
N PRO A 26 0.65 -2.38 -14.81
CA PRO A 26 0.57 -1.79 -16.13
C PRO A 26 1.26 -0.43 -16.28
N LEU A 27 1.37 0.38 -15.20
CA LEU A 27 1.94 1.72 -15.30
C LEU A 27 3.47 1.69 -15.35
N PHE A 28 4.11 1.10 -14.33
CA PHE A 28 5.57 1.16 -14.15
C PHE A 28 6.24 -0.20 -13.94
N GLY A 29 5.51 -1.31 -14.05
CA GLY A 29 6.05 -2.65 -13.75
C GLY A 29 7.28 -3.00 -14.57
N LYS A 30 7.31 -2.69 -15.88
CA LYS A 30 8.48 -2.97 -16.74
C LYS A 30 9.70 -2.14 -16.36
N ALA A 31 9.51 -0.87 -16.02
CA ALA A 31 10.60 0.01 -15.59
C ALA A 31 11.16 -0.45 -14.24
N TRP A 32 10.28 -0.74 -13.28
CA TRP A 32 10.66 -1.26 -11.97
C TRP A 32 11.42 -2.59 -12.07
N MET A 33 10.97 -3.53 -12.91
CA MET A 33 11.67 -4.79 -13.15
C MET A 33 13.08 -4.56 -13.73
N ALA A 34 13.21 -3.63 -14.69
CA ALA A 34 14.50 -3.32 -15.31
C ALA A 34 15.50 -2.73 -14.30
N GLU A 35 15.06 -1.81 -13.43
CA GLU A 35 15.89 -1.22 -12.37
C GLU A 35 16.34 -2.25 -11.33
N HIS A 36 15.48 -3.22 -11.02
CA HIS A 36 15.76 -4.27 -10.05
C HIS A 36 16.44 -5.51 -10.66
N GLY A 37 16.75 -5.49 -11.96
CA GLY A 37 17.35 -6.63 -12.68
C GLY A 37 16.47 -7.89 -12.69
N LEU A 38 15.16 -7.74 -12.52
CA LEU A 38 14.20 -8.84 -12.49
C LEU A 38 13.87 -9.30 -13.91
N THR A 39 13.94 -10.61 -14.14
CA THR A 39 13.56 -11.22 -15.42
C THR A 39 12.18 -11.86 -15.33
N ASP A 40 11.47 -11.93 -16.46
CA ASP A 40 10.17 -12.62 -16.54
C ASP A 40 10.23 -14.08 -16.06
N VAL A 41 11.37 -14.74 -16.27
CA VAL A 41 11.59 -16.13 -15.84
C VAL A 41 11.56 -16.24 -14.32
N GLN A 42 12.18 -15.28 -13.63
CA GLN A 42 12.26 -15.25 -12.17
C GLN A 42 10.92 -14.88 -11.53
N LEU A 43 10.13 -14.03 -12.17
CA LEU A 43 8.75 -13.76 -11.77
C LEU A 43 7.86 -14.99 -11.94
N ARG A 44 7.99 -15.72 -13.04
CA ARG A 44 7.19 -16.94 -13.28
C ARG A 44 7.50 -18.07 -12.30
N SER A 45 8.74 -18.16 -11.81
CA SER A 45 9.13 -19.15 -10.80
C SER A 45 8.82 -18.69 -9.36
N SER A 46 8.46 -17.42 -9.17
CA SER A 46 8.15 -16.86 -7.86
C SER A 46 6.76 -17.27 -7.38
N ASN A 47 6.61 -17.42 -6.07
CA ASN A 47 5.32 -17.76 -5.47
C ASN A 47 4.46 -16.51 -5.32
N MET A 48 3.66 -16.22 -6.35
CA MET A 48 2.77 -15.05 -6.40
C MET A 48 1.77 -15.01 -5.25
N LEU A 49 1.27 -16.17 -4.78
CA LEU A 49 0.35 -16.23 -3.65
C LEU A 49 1.02 -15.74 -2.36
N LYS A 50 2.27 -16.15 -2.11
CA LYS A 50 3.05 -15.65 -0.96
C LYS A 50 3.35 -14.16 -1.10
N ILE A 51 3.75 -13.71 -2.28
CA ILE A 51 4.09 -12.30 -2.52
C ILE A 51 2.86 -11.42 -2.30
N TYR A 52 1.77 -11.64 -3.04
CA TYR A 52 0.57 -10.83 -2.91
C TYR A 52 -0.12 -10.99 -1.55
N GLY A 53 -0.10 -12.20 -0.98
CA GLY A 53 -0.65 -12.46 0.36
C GLY A 53 0.09 -11.66 1.45
N LEU A 54 1.42 -11.67 1.43
CA LEU A 54 2.22 -10.88 2.37
C LEU A 54 2.09 -9.38 2.11
N THR A 55 2.09 -8.93 0.86
CA THR A 55 1.90 -7.52 0.52
C THR A 55 0.53 -7.02 0.99
N PHE A 56 -0.53 -7.80 0.82
CA PHE A 56 -1.85 -7.43 1.34
C PHE A 56 -1.88 -7.43 2.88
N ALA A 57 -1.29 -8.43 3.55
CA ALA A 57 -1.21 -8.46 5.01
C ALA A 57 -0.46 -7.24 5.56
N PHE A 58 0.65 -6.84 4.92
CA PHE A 58 1.36 -5.61 5.28
C PHE A 58 0.57 -4.35 4.94
N SER A 59 -0.23 -4.35 3.89
CA SER A 59 -1.15 -3.24 3.58
C SER A 59 -2.20 -3.05 4.67
N VAL A 60 -2.76 -4.15 5.20
CA VAL A 60 -3.67 -4.13 6.36
C VAL A 60 -2.98 -3.59 7.60
N ARG A 61 -1.75 -4.04 7.88
CA ARG A 61 -0.94 -3.51 8.98
C ARG A 61 -0.71 -2.01 8.82
N SER A 62 -0.26 -1.55 7.65
CA SER A 62 -0.02 -0.12 7.39
C SER A 62 -1.29 0.71 7.55
N ALA A 63 -2.44 0.24 7.03
CA ALA A 63 -3.72 0.92 7.19
C ALA A 63 -4.15 1.02 8.66
N ALA A 64 -3.97 -0.05 9.45
CA ALA A 64 -4.27 -0.03 10.88
C ALA A 64 -3.37 0.95 11.65
N PHE A 65 -2.06 0.96 11.36
CA PHE A 65 -1.12 1.89 11.98
C PHE A 65 -1.43 3.34 11.63
N LEU A 66 -1.65 3.64 10.35
CA LEU A 66 -2.00 4.99 9.90
C LEU A 66 -3.33 5.45 10.51
N GLY A 67 -4.35 4.59 10.53
CA GLY A 67 -5.64 4.89 11.17
C GLY A 67 -5.49 5.18 12.67
N HIS A 68 -4.66 4.41 13.37
CA HIS A 68 -4.38 4.65 14.79
C HIS A 68 -3.65 5.99 15.02
N LEU A 69 -2.65 6.29 14.19
CA LEU A 69 -1.90 7.55 14.26
C LEU A 69 -2.80 8.76 14.01
N LEU A 70 -3.65 8.70 12.98
CA LEU A 70 -4.55 9.79 12.62
C LEU A 70 -5.65 10.02 13.67
N ALA A 71 -6.09 8.95 14.34
CA ALA A 71 -7.02 9.04 15.47
C ALA A 71 -6.37 9.65 16.72
N PHE A 72 -5.07 9.41 16.95
CA PHE A 72 -4.33 10.03 18.06
C PHE A 72 -4.21 11.55 17.90
N PHE A 73 -4.00 12.04 16.68
CA PHE A 73 -3.86 13.46 16.39
C PHE A 73 -5.18 14.22 16.19
N ASP A 74 -6.34 13.55 16.32
CA ASP A 74 -7.69 14.10 16.11
C ASP A 74 -7.77 15.03 14.87
N THR A 75 -7.29 14.51 13.74
CA THR A 75 -7.14 15.31 12.53
C THR A 75 -8.47 15.60 11.84
N SER A 76 -8.66 16.83 11.34
CA SER A 76 -9.76 17.12 10.41
C SER A 76 -9.62 16.29 9.12
N ALA A 77 -10.73 15.96 8.46
CA ALA A 77 -10.72 15.17 7.22
C ALA A 77 -9.78 15.73 6.14
N ARG A 78 -9.67 17.06 6.04
CA ARG A 78 -8.72 17.72 5.13
C ARG A 78 -7.27 17.42 5.52
N ALA A 79 -6.93 17.53 6.80
CA ALA A 79 -5.58 17.23 7.28
C ALA A 79 -5.24 15.74 7.11
N THR A 80 -6.19 14.84 7.40
CA THR A 80 -6.07 13.40 7.15
C THR A 80 -5.72 13.12 5.69
N LEU A 81 -6.43 13.73 4.73
CA LEU A 81 -6.14 13.60 3.31
C LEU A 81 -4.75 14.14 2.95
N MET A 82 -4.38 15.33 3.43
CA MET A 82 -3.06 15.92 3.15
C MET A 82 -1.92 15.07 3.67
N ILE A 83 -2.03 14.55 4.90
CA ILE A 83 -1.01 13.66 5.50
C ILE A 83 -0.93 12.36 4.71
N SER A 84 -2.07 11.74 4.38
CA SER A 84 -2.11 10.47 3.66
C SER A 84 -1.53 10.59 2.25
N VAL A 85 -1.87 11.67 1.53
CA VAL A 85 -1.31 11.96 0.20
C VAL A 85 0.18 12.29 0.30
N GLY A 86 0.60 13.05 1.31
CA GLY A 86 2.01 13.37 1.54
C GLY A 86 2.87 12.13 1.78
N ILE A 87 2.37 11.17 2.58
CA ILE A 87 3.04 9.87 2.79
C ILE A 87 3.09 9.07 1.50
N ALA A 88 1.98 9.02 0.74
CA ALA A 88 1.94 8.28 -0.51
C ALA A 88 2.95 8.83 -1.53
N VAL A 89 2.96 10.15 -1.74
CA VAL A 89 3.87 10.79 -2.71
C VAL A 89 5.32 10.77 -2.23
N GLY A 90 5.56 11.01 -0.95
CA GLY A 90 6.92 11.16 -0.41
C GLY A 90 7.63 9.84 -0.14
N TYR A 91 6.89 8.77 0.15
CA TYR A 91 7.49 7.50 0.59
C TYR A 91 7.09 6.30 -0.27
N ILE A 92 5.85 6.24 -0.77
CA ILE A 92 5.36 5.05 -1.50
C ILE A 92 5.71 5.11 -2.99
N ILE A 93 5.56 6.28 -3.63
CA ILE A 93 5.83 6.45 -5.07
C ILE A 93 7.33 6.29 -5.42
N PRO A 94 8.29 6.83 -4.65
CA PRO A 94 9.71 6.73 -4.99
C PRO A 94 10.38 5.39 -4.62
N ALA A 95 9.66 4.48 -3.95
CA ALA A 95 10.18 3.19 -3.45
C ALA A 95 9.83 2.03 -4.38
#